data_AF-A0AAW4CQC4-F1
#
_entry.id   AF-A0AAW4CQC4-F1
#
_cell.length_a   1.000
_cell.length_b   1.000
_cell.length_c   1.000
_cell.angle_alpha   90.00
_cell.angle_beta   90.00
_cell.angle_gamma   90.00
#
_symmetry.space_group_name_H-M   'P 1'
#
loop_
_entity.id
_entity.type
_entity.pdbx_description
1 polymer ?
#
loop_
_entity_poly.entity_id
_entity_poly.type
_entity_poly.pdbx_seq_one_letter_code
_entity_poly.pdbx_strand_id
1 'polypeptide(L)'
;SGVSLQGTSKINTQGTLQETGNALDMAIEGSGYFQVQQADGSTAYTRAGNFSVTAEGTVVTSDGLPLIPQITVPQGATSVTVGNDGTVSATLQGESDPTQLGQIELASFMNPAGLQSIGGNLLVETAASGTPQVGTAGLEGRGLIRSGNLETSNVNIVEELVDMIETQRAYEVNSKMIKATDEMLQYANQNM
;
A
#
# COMPACT_ATOMS: atom_id res chain seq x y z
N SER A 1 -6.38 -10.27 -35.68
CA SER A 1 -6.94 -9.55 -34.53
C SER A 1 -5.92 -9.57 -33.42
N GLY A 2 -5.27 -8.44 -33.15
CA GLY A 2 -4.26 -8.34 -32.10
C GLY A 2 -4.92 -8.04 -30.76
N VAL A 3 -4.54 -8.77 -29.72
CA VAL A 3 -4.90 -8.41 -28.34
C VAL A 3 -3.92 -7.33 -27.89
N SER A 4 -4.42 -6.12 -27.62
CA SER A 4 -3.64 -5.09 -26.92
C SER A 4 -3.95 -5.18 -25.44
N LEU A 5 -2.94 -5.38 -24.60
CA LEU A 5 -3.06 -5.22 -23.15
C LEU A 5 -3.37 -3.76 -22.84
N GLN A 6 -4.63 -3.45 -22.55
CA GLN A 6 -5.08 -2.11 -22.20
C GLN A 6 -4.87 -1.86 -20.70
N GLY A 7 -3.60 -1.81 -20.28
CA GLY A 7 -3.17 -1.43 -18.92
C GLY A 7 -3.60 -2.41 -17.81
N THR A 8 -2.77 -2.53 -16.78
CA THR A 8 -3.16 -3.21 -15.55
C THR A 8 -3.83 -2.20 -14.62
N SER A 9 -5.11 -2.37 -14.32
CA SER A 9 -5.82 -1.52 -13.34
C SER A 9 -5.64 -2.10 -11.95
N LYS A 10 -5.19 -1.29 -10.98
CA LYS A 10 -5.14 -1.71 -9.57
C LYS A 10 -6.55 -1.67 -8.98
N ILE A 11 -7.02 -2.79 -8.41
CA ILE A 11 -8.27 -2.85 -7.66
C ILE A 11 -8.04 -2.23 -6.28
N ASN A 12 -8.54 -1.01 -6.08
CA ASN A 12 -8.42 -0.26 -4.82
C ASN A 12 -9.58 -0.59 -3.85
N THR A 13 -9.87 -1.88 -3.64
CA THR A 13 -10.81 -2.28 -2.57
C THR A 13 -10.05 -2.48 -1.28
N GLN A 14 -10.64 -2.06 -0.16
CA GLN A 14 -10.07 -2.27 1.16
C GLN A 14 -9.95 -3.78 1.48
N GLY A 15 -8.78 -4.19 1.94
CA GLY A 15 -8.55 -5.55 2.44
C GLY A 15 -9.17 -5.78 3.82
N THR A 16 -9.13 -7.03 4.31
CA THR A 16 -9.60 -7.31 5.67
C THR A 16 -8.61 -6.77 6.69
N LEU A 17 -9.13 -6.19 7.77
CA LEU A 17 -8.31 -5.70 8.87
C LEU A 17 -7.97 -6.85 9.80
N GLN A 18 -6.67 -7.06 10.04
CA GLN A 18 -6.17 -8.03 11.01
C GLN A 18 -5.69 -7.29 12.26
N GLU A 19 -6.21 -7.67 13.42
CA GLU A 19 -5.76 -7.13 14.71
C GLU A 19 -4.40 -7.73 15.08
N THR A 20 -3.44 -6.87 15.39
CA THR A 20 -2.07 -7.25 15.78
C THR A 20 -1.78 -6.95 17.24
N GLY A 21 -2.53 -6.03 17.85
CA GLY A 21 -2.33 -5.58 19.23
C GLY A 21 -1.17 -4.59 19.43
N ASN A 22 -0.40 -4.26 18.37
CA ASN A 22 0.63 -3.23 18.45
C ASN A 22 0.04 -1.86 18.11
N ALA A 23 0.23 -0.87 18.98
CA ALA A 23 -0.37 0.46 18.77
C ALA A 23 0.10 1.17 17.49
N LEU A 24 1.32 0.89 17.03
CA LEU A 24 1.91 1.49 15.82
C LEU A 24 1.59 0.72 14.54
N ASP A 25 0.93 -0.43 14.65
CA ASP A 25 0.28 -1.05 13.51
C ASP A 25 -1.03 -0.31 13.25
N MET A 26 -1.08 0.42 12.13
CA MET A 26 -2.16 1.34 11.82
C MET A 26 -2.79 1.03 10.47
N ALA A 27 -4.07 0.72 10.45
CA ALA A 27 -4.82 0.55 9.21
C ALA A 27 -5.67 1.79 8.90
N ILE A 28 -5.87 2.09 7.62
CA ILE A 28 -6.77 3.16 7.19
C ILE A 28 -8.11 2.53 6.81
N GLU A 29 -9.17 2.81 7.56
CA GLU A 29 -10.54 2.45 7.21
C GLU A 29 -11.11 3.48 6.22
N GLY A 30 -11.28 3.09 4.96
CA GLY A 30 -11.69 3.98 3.87
C GLY A 30 -10.53 4.55 3.04
N SER A 31 -10.75 5.73 2.46
CA SER A 31 -9.85 6.33 1.46
C SER A 31 -8.73 7.14 2.11
N GLY A 32 -7.49 6.98 1.65
CA GLY A 32 -6.36 7.76 2.15
C GLY A 32 -5.05 6.98 2.11
N TYR A 33 -3.96 7.71 2.29
CA TYR A 33 -2.60 7.17 2.33
C TYR A 33 -1.82 7.85 3.44
N PHE A 34 -0.98 7.07 4.13
CA PHE A 34 0.08 7.60 4.97
C PHE A 34 1.14 8.27 4.10
N GLN A 35 1.77 9.29 4.65
CA GLN A 35 2.82 10.06 3.97
C GLN A 35 4.15 9.72 4.63
N VAL A 36 5.16 9.42 3.82
CA VAL A 36 6.50 9.07 4.31
C VAL A 36 7.54 9.86 3.54
N GLN A 37 8.64 10.21 4.20
CA GLN A 37 9.75 10.89 3.54
C GLN A 37 10.74 9.87 3.00
N GLN A 38 11.07 9.98 1.72
CA GLN A 38 12.13 9.20 1.10
C GLN A 38 13.51 9.76 1.48
N ALA A 39 14.56 8.97 1.24
CA ALA A 39 15.94 9.35 1.52
C ALA A 39 16.41 10.59 0.71
N ASP A 40 15.77 10.87 -0.43
CA ASP A 40 16.02 12.06 -1.24
C ASP A 40 15.27 13.32 -0.75
N GLY A 41 14.46 13.18 0.31
CA GLY A 41 13.64 14.23 0.89
C GLY A 41 12.24 14.38 0.27
N SER A 42 11.94 13.65 -0.81
CA SER A 42 10.62 13.67 -1.45
C SER A 42 9.58 12.88 -0.65
N THR A 43 8.30 13.19 -0.85
CA THR A 43 7.19 12.49 -0.21
C THR A 43 6.75 11.29 -1.04
N ALA A 44 6.63 10.14 -0.38
CA ALA A 44 5.93 8.97 -0.92
C ALA A 44 4.69 8.66 -0.08
N TYR A 45 3.79 7.88 -0.65
CA TYR A 45 2.49 7.55 -0.08
C TYR A 45 2.38 6.04 0.07
N THR A 46 1.81 5.58 1.17
CA THR A 46 1.63 4.14 1.43
C THR A 46 0.34 3.87 2.18
N ARG A 47 -0.23 2.68 1.95
CA ARG A 47 -1.28 2.11 2.83
C ARG A 47 -0.72 1.10 3.82
N ALA A 48 0.58 0.80 3.73
CA ALA A 48 1.24 -0.08 4.67
C ALA A 48 1.27 0.58 6.06
N GLY A 49 0.71 -0.13 7.03
CA GLY A 49 0.47 0.34 8.38
C GLY A 49 1.51 -0.08 9.41
N ASN A 50 2.53 -0.82 9.01
CA ASN A 50 3.49 -1.46 9.90
C ASN A 50 4.61 -0.49 10.28
N PHE A 51 4.32 0.43 11.20
CA PHE A 51 5.28 1.42 11.68
C PHE A 51 6.04 0.93 12.92
N SER A 52 7.27 1.40 13.05
CA SER A 52 8.15 1.11 14.18
C SER A 52 8.84 2.39 14.66
N VAL A 53 9.44 2.36 15.84
CA VAL A 53 10.17 3.51 16.41
C VAL A 53 11.66 3.23 16.34
N THR A 54 12.45 4.19 15.85
CA THR A 54 13.91 4.10 15.85
C THR A 54 14.50 4.37 17.24
N ALA A 55 15.81 4.18 17.41
CA ALA A 55 16.50 4.49 18.67
C ALA A 55 16.42 5.98 19.05
N GLU A 56 16.28 6.85 18.05
CA GLU A 56 16.09 8.29 18.18
C GLU A 56 14.63 8.66 18.52
N GLY A 57 13.73 7.69 18.61
CA GLY A 57 12.32 7.90 18.91
C GLY A 57 11.46 8.24 17.69
N THR A 58 12.00 8.25 16.47
CA THR A 58 11.22 8.64 15.28
C THR A 58 10.37 7.48 14.78
N VAL A 59 9.11 7.75 14.42
CA VAL A 59 8.23 6.77 13.79
C VAL A 59 8.60 6.59 12.32
N VAL A 60 8.94 5.36 11.94
CA VAL A 60 9.38 4.97 10.59
C VAL A 60 8.63 3.75 10.09
N THR A 61 8.58 3.57 8.77
CA THR A 61 8.10 2.32 8.15
C THR A 61 9.09 1.16 8.37
N SER A 62 8.73 -0.06 7.96
CA SER A 62 9.66 -1.19 7.91
C SER A 62 10.94 -0.94 7.10
N ASP A 63 10.88 -0.02 6.14
CA ASP A 63 12.01 0.35 5.28
C ASP A 63 12.84 1.50 5.89
N GLY A 64 12.51 1.94 7.11
CA GLY A 64 13.20 3.03 7.80
C GLY A 64 12.84 4.43 7.32
N LEU A 65 11.76 4.57 6.54
CA LEU A 65 11.30 5.87 6.04
C LEU A 65 10.46 6.58 7.11
N PRO A 66 10.79 7.82 7.52
CA PRO A 66 10.04 8.53 8.55
C PRO A 66 8.66 8.94 8.05
N LEU A 67 7.68 8.89 8.96
CA LEU A 67 6.32 9.36 8.72
C LEU A 67 6.29 10.91 8.60
N ILE A 68 5.37 11.43 7.80
CA ILE A 68 5.07 12.85 7.66
C ILE A 68 3.64 13.13 8.16
N PRO A 69 3.42 14.11 9.06
CA PRO A 69 4.45 14.86 9.79
C PRO A 69 5.25 13.96 10.74
N GLN A 70 6.51 14.35 11.01
CA GLN A 70 7.41 13.54 11.84
C GLN A 70 6.90 13.48 13.28
N ILE A 71 6.63 12.25 13.75
CA ILE A 71 6.28 11.98 15.14
C ILE A 71 7.50 11.43 15.86
N THR A 72 7.87 12.05 16.97
CA THR A 72 8.97 11.59 17.83
C THR A 72 8.41 11.15 19.18
N VAL A 73 8.60 9.88 19.50
CA VAL A 73 8.25 9.26 20.77
C VAL A 73 9.41 9.48 21.77
N PRO A 74 9.18 10.15 22.90
CA PRO A 74 10.22 10.40 23.89
C PRO A 74 10.69 9.09 24.54
N GLN A 75 11.99 9.01 24.83
CA GLN A 75 12.56 7.89 25.58
C GLN A 75 11.95 7.85 27.00
N GLY A 76 11.37 6.72 27.39
CA GLY A 76 10.63 6.58 28.65
C GLY A 76 9.10 6.54 28.50
N ALA A 77 8.58 6.60 27.27
CA ALA A 77 7.18 6.25 27.00
C ALA A 77 6.91 4.78 27.36
N THR A 78 5.91 4.55 28.22
CA THR A 78 5.44 3.22 28.62
C THR A 78 4.46 2.65 27.58
N SER A 79 3.64 3.51 27.00
CA SER A 79 2.69 3.15 25.95
C SER A 79 2.50 4.29 24.96
N VAL A 80 2.32 3.95 23.69
CA VAL A 80 1.89 4.88 22.63
C VAL A 80 0.45 4.52 22.26
N THR A 81 -0.38 5.52 22.00
CA THR A 81 -1.76 5.34 21.58
C THR A 81 -2.03 6.27 20.41
N VAL A 82 -2.72 5.77 19.40
CA VAL A 82 -3.13 6.54 18.23
C VAL A 82 -4.64 6.59 18.17
N GLY A 83 -5.20 7.79 18.16
CA GLY A 83 -6.64 8.04 18.00
C GLY A 83 -7.10 7.82 16.55
N ASN A 84 -8.40 7.65 16.37
CA ASN A 84 -8.98 7.43 15.03
C ASN A 84 -8.84 8.64 14.09
N ASP A 85 -8.65 9.81 14.67
CA ASP A 85 -8.36 11.09 14.03
C ASP A 85 -6.86 11.27 13.71
N GLY A 86 -6.03 10.27 14.00
CA GLY A 86 -4.58 10.31 13.82
C GLY A 86 -3.83 10.98 14.96
N THR A 87 -4.49 11.41 16.04
CA THR A 87 -3.79 12.01 17.18
C THR A 87 -2.91 10.96 17.86
N VAL A 88 -1.60 11.20 17.91
CA VAL A 88 -0.64 10.31 18.56
C VAL A 88 -0.31 10.86 19.94
N SER A 89 -0.53 10.04 20.96
CA SER A 89 -0.23 10.34 22.34
C SER A 89 0.67 9.28 22.95
N ALA A 90 1.54 9.68 23.88
CA ALA A 90 2.37 8.78 24.65
C ALA A 90 2.22 9.03 26.15
N THR A 91 2.16 7.94 26.91
CA THR A 91 2.16 7.97 28.37
C THR A 91 3.57 7.70 28.87
N LEU A 92 4.15 8.67 29.57
CA LEU A 92 5.49 8.59 30.13
C LEU A 92 5.49 7.83 31.46
N GLN A 93 6.60 7.20 31.81
CA GLN A 93 6.75 6.52 33.09
C GLN A 93 6.60 7.52 34.26
N GLY A 94 5.61 7.29 35.11
CA GLY A 94 5.33 8.13 36.29
C GLY A 94 4.26 9.20 36.08
N GLU A 95 3.78 9.40 34.85
CA GLU A 95 2.68 10.31 34.53
C GLU A 95 1.42 9.51 34.20
N SER A 96 0.26 9.95 34.72
CA SER A 96 -1.02 9.26 34.47
C SER A 96 -1.68 9.75 33.18
N ASP A 97 -1.41 11.00 32.80
CA ASP A 97 -2.05 11.64 31.67
C ASP A 97 -1.22 11.45 30.38
N PRO A 98 -1.84 11.01 29.27
CA PRO A 98 -1.16 10.92 27.99
C PRO A 98 -0.75 12.31 27.47
N THR A 99 0.50 12.42 27.04
CA THR A 99 1.01 13.62 26.36
C THR A 99 0.84 13.49 24.85
N GLN A 100 0.25 14.49 24.20
CA GLN A 100 0.08 14.50 22.75
C GLN A 100 1.43 14.81 22.08
N LEU A 101 1.88 13.90 21.21
CA LEU A 101 3.12 14.02 20.46
C LEU A 101 2.92 14.71 19.11
N GLY A 102 1.74 14.56 18.53
CA GLY A 102 1.38 15.15 17.25
C GLY A 102 0.14 14.49 16.65
N GLN A 103 -0.07 14.72 15.36
CA GLN A 103 -1.20 14.17 14.63
C GLN A 103 -0.74 13.68 13.26
N ILE A 104 -1.16 12.47 12.90
CA ILE A 104 -0.92 11.86 11.60
C ILE A 104 -1.97 12.39 10.63
N GLU A 105 -1.51 12.95 9.52
CA GLU A 105 -2.36 13.43 8.45
C GLU A 105 -2.37 12.44 7.29
N LEU A 106 -3.55 12.20 6.73
CA LEU A 106 -3.73 11.36 5.57
C LEU A 106 -3.76 12.20 4.30
N ALA A 107 -3.15 11.69 3.24
CA ALA A 107 -3.28 12.24 1.89
C ALA A 107 -4.40 11.52 1.14
N SER A 108 -5.33 12.29 0.56
CA SER A 108 -6.27 11.78 -0.45
C SER A 108 -5.89 12.32 -1.84
N PHE A 109 -6.28 11.60 -2.88
CA PHE A 109 -6.05 11.97 -4.27
C PHE A 109 -7.35 11.96 -5.03
N MET A 110 -7.50 12.87 -5.99
CA MET A 110 -8.66 12.89 -6.88
C MET A 110 -8.75 11.62 -7.71
N ASN A 111 -7.59 11.11 -8.17
CA ASN A 111 -7.51 9.86 -8.92
C ASN A 111 -6.41 8.94 -8.36
N PRO A 112 -6.73 8.05 -7.40
CA PRO A 112 -5.76 7.13 -6.84
C PRO A 112 -5.16 6.15 -7.87
N ALA A 113 -5.87 5.85 -8.97
CA ALA A 113 -5.37 4.98 -10.03
C ALA A 113 -4.24 5.62 -10.85
N GLY A 114 -4.10 6.96 -10.78
CA GLY A 114 -2.98 7.68 -11.40
C GLY A 114 -1.68 7.63 -10.60
N LEU A 115 -1.68 7.07 -9.38
CA LEU A 115 -0.48 6.97 -8.56
C LEU A 115 0.49 5.94 -9.14
N GLN A 116 1.76 6.32 -9.22
CA GLN A 116 2.80 5.42 -9.71
C GLN A 116 3.41 4.64 -8.55
N SER A 117 3.48 3.31 -8.65
CA SER A 117 4.21 2.48 -7.69
C SER A 117 5.70 2.54 -7.94
N ILE A 118 6.49 2.79 -6.90
CA ILE A 118 7.96 2.77 -6.97
C ILE A 118 8.57 1.51 -6.29
N GLY A 119 7.73 0.60 -5.81
CA GLY A 119 8.14 -0.61 -5.08
C GLY A 119 7.87 -0.48 -3.57
N GLY A 120 7.97 -1.57 -2.81
CA GLY A 120 7.83 -1.56 -1.35
C GLY A 120 6.49 -1.03 -0.82
N ASN A 121 5.40 -1.19 -1.58
CA ASN A 121 4.09 -0.57 -1.30
C ASN A 121 4.09 0.97 -1.26
N LEU A 122 5.14 1.60 -1.80
CA LEU A 122 5.23 3.04 -1.94
C LEU A 122 4.66 3.50 -3.30
N LEU A 123 3.99 4.64 -3.23
CA LEU A 123 3.31 5.32 -4.31
C LEU A 123 3.84 6.76 -4.40
N VAL A 124 3.98 7.27 -5.60
CA VAL A 124 4.30 8.68 -5.85
C VAL A 124 3.21 9.33 -6.67
N GLU A 125 3.04 10.63 -6.46
CA GLU A 125 2.11 11.44 -7.23
C GLU A 125 2.54 11.54 -8.70
N THR A 126 1.57 11.64 -9.58
CA THR A 126 1.79 11.92 -11.00
C THR A 126 0.82 12.99 -11.47
N ALA A 127 1.03 13.52 -12.68
CA ALA A 127 0.06 14.42 -13.31
C ALA A 127 -1.34 13.78 -13.45
N ALA A 128 -1.43 12.45 -13.53
CA ALA A 128 -2.70 11.72 -13.65
C ALA A 128 -3.41 11.48 -12.31
N SER A 129 -2.68 11.49 -11.17
CA SER A 129 -3.30 11.35 -9.84
C SER A 129 -3.93 12.64 -9.33
N GLY A 130 -3.42 13.78 -9.81
CA GLY A 130 -3.69 15.09 -9.25
C GLY A 130 -2.84 15.36 -8.00
N THR A 131 -2.98 16.57 -7.45
CA THR A 131 -2.26 17.01 -6.26
C THR A 131 -2.82 16.36 -4.98
N PRO A 132 -1.96 16.05 -4.00
CA PRO A 132 -2.36 15.44 -2.73
C PRO A 132 -3.17 16.44 -1.89
N GLN A 133 -4.30 15.98 -1.36
CA GLN A 133 -5.10 16.71 -0.39
C GLN A 133 -4.81 16.16 1.01
N VAL A 134 -3.88 16.79 1.70
CA VAL A 134 -3.46 16.42 3.05
C VAL A 134 -4.44 16.99 4.09
N GLY A 135 -4.75 16.21 5.11
CA GLY A 135 -5.51 16.68 6.26
C GLY A 135 -5.78 15.58 7.28
N THR A 136 -6.57 15.92 8.30
CA THR A 136 -6.91 15.01 9.39
C THR A 136 -7.72 13.79 8.92
N ALA A 137 -7.46 12.63 9.52
CA ALA A 137 -8.25 11.43 9.30
C ALA A 137 -9.72 11.63 9.70
N GLY A 138 -10.65 11.07 8.92
CA GLY A 138 -12.10 11.19 9.13
C GLY A 138 -12.74 12.50 8.65
N LEU A 139 -11.95 13.48 8.18
CA LEU A 139 -12.46 14.74 7.63
C LEU A 139 -12.35 14.79 6.10
N GLU A 140 -13.27 15.53 5.46
CA GLU A 140 -13.31 15.75 4.00
C GLU A 140 -13.27 14.46 3.16
N GLY A 141 -13.92 13.40 3.64
CA GLY A 141 -13.98 12.10 2.94
C GLY A 141 -12.72 11.23 3.09
N ARG A 142 -11.75 11.65 3.90
CA ARG A 142 -10.61 10.80 4.29
C ARG A 142 -11.07 9.74 5.28
N GLY A 143 -10.42 8.58 5.20
CA GLY A 143 -10.65 7.43 6.06
C GLY A 143 -10.24 7.69 7.51
N LEU A 144 -10.66 6.80 8.39
CA LEU A 144 -10.28 6.79 9.80
C LEU A 144 -9.03 5.95 10.00
N ILE A 145 -8.22 6.27 10.99
CA ILE A 145 -7.09 5.42 11.38
C ILE A 145 -7.59 4.41 12.43
N ARG A 146 -7.20 3.15 12.28
CA ARG A 146 -7.45 2.08 13.26
C ARG A 146 -6.10 1.60 13.78
N SER A 147 -5.77 2.01 15.00
CA SER A 147 -4.59 1.53 15.73
C SER A 147 -4.80 0.08 16.15
N GLY A 148 -3.71 -0.70 16.19
CA GLY A 148 -3.74 -2.11 16.55
C GLY A 148 -4.13 -3.04 15.42
N ASN A 149 -4.23 -2.53 14.19
CA ASN A 149 -4.70 -3.27 13.03
C ASN A 149 -3.77 -3.05 11.82
N LEU A 150 -3.58 -4.10 11.03
CA LEU A 150 -2.96 -4.02 9.70
C LEU A 150 -3.99 -4.38 8.63
N GLU A 151 -3.95 -3.67 7.51
CA GLU A 151 -4.71 -4.01 6.32
C GLU A 151 -4.02 -5.17 5.59
N THR A 152 -4.72 -6.29 5.45
CA THR A 152 -4.20 -7.44 4.69
C THR A 152 -4.45 -7.27 3.20
N SER A 153 -3.72 -8.03 2.38
CA SER A 153 -3.93 -8.03 0.94
C SER A 153 -5.35 -8.49 0.60
N ASN A 154 -6.03 -7.72 -0.24
CA ASN A 154 -7.34 -8.06 -0.82
C ASN A 154 -7.27 -9.11 -1.93
N VAL A 155 -6.10 -9.72 -2.15
CA VAL A 155 -5.85 -10.69 -3.23
C VAL A 155 -6.32 -12.07 -2.77
N ASN A 156 -7.30 -12.63 -3.48
CA ASN A 156 -7.76 -13.99 -3.26
C ASN A 156 -6.84 -14.98 -3.98
N ILE A 157 -5.96 -15.66 -3.23
CA ILE A 157 -4.98 -16.62 -3.77
C ILE A 157 -5.65 -17.70 -4.64
N VAL A 158 -6.88 -18.12 -4.30
CA VAL A 158 -7.57 -19.17 -5.07
C VAL A 158 -7.99 -18.66 -6.44
N GLU A 159 -8.51 -17.45 -6.54
CA GLU A 159 -8.89 -16.83 -7.82
C GLU A 159 -7.66 -16.55 -8.68
N GLU A 160 -6.59 -16.01 -8.10
CA GLU A 160 -5.33 -15.75 -8.82
C GLU A 160 -4.69 -17.03 -9.36
N LEU A 161 -4.80 -18.16 -8.65
CA LEU A 161 -4.32 -19.45 -9.14
C LEU A 161 -5.16 -19.96 -10.31
N VAL A 162 -6.48 -19.73 -10.33
CA VAL A 162 -7.34 -20.10 -11.45
C VAL A 162 -7.01 -19.25 -12.68
N ASP A 163 -6.85 -17.94 -12.53
CA ASP A 163 -6.46 -17.03 -13.62
C ASP A 163 -5.05 -17.38 -14.15
N MET A 164 -4.12 -17.78 -13.28
CA MET A 164 -2.83 -18.30 -13.71
C MET A 164 -2.97 -19.61 -14.51
N ILE A 165 -3.84 -20.54 -14.08
CA ILE A 165 -4.09 -21.79 -14.81
C ILE A 165 -4.74 -21.51 -16.17
N GLU A 166 -5.66 -20.55 -16.27
CA GLU A 166 -6.27 -20.15 -17.53
C GLU A 166 -5.27 -19.52 -18.49
N THR A 167 -4.44 -18.59 -17.99
CA THR A 167 -3.36 -17.97 -18.79
C THR A 167 -2.31 -18.98 -19.23
N GLN A 168 -1.94 -19.93 -18.37
CA GLN A 168 -1.05 -21.04 -18.73
C GLN A 168 -1.66 -21.94 -19.81
N ARG A 169 -2.93 -22.33 -19.66
CA ARG A 169 -3.64 -23.13 -20.67
C ARG A 169 -3.76 -22.40 -22.01
N ALA A 170 -4.05 -21.09 -21.99
CA ALA A 170 -4.08 -20.28 -23.20
C ALA A 170 -2.69 -20.25 -23.88
N TYR A 171 -1.60 -20.10 -23.11
CA TYR A 171 -0.24 -20.18 -23.63
C TYR A 171 0.11 -21.58 -24.17
N GLU A 172 -0.28 -22.65 -23.48
CA GLU A 172 -0.09 -24.02 -23.95
C GLU A 172 -0.84 -24.32 -25.25
N VAL A 173 -2.09 -23.85 -25.37
CA VAL A 173 -2.89 -24.01 -26.59
C VAL A 173 -2.29 -23.20 -27.73
N ASN A 174 -1.88 -21.95 -27.48
CA ASN A 174 -1.22 -21.12 -28.48
C ASN A 174 0.11 -21.73 -28.95
N SER A 175 0.92 -22.25 -28.02
CA SER A 175 2.20 -22.90 -28.38
C SER A 175 1.99 -24.22 -29.14
N LYS A 176 0.95 -25.00 -28.82
CA LYS A 176 0.56 -26.19 -29.60
C LYS A 176 0.06 -25.82 -31.00
N MET A 177 -0.71 -24.73 -31.13
CA MET A 177 -1.17 -24.23 -32.44
C MET A 177 0.00 -23.76 -33.31
N ILE A 178 0.98 -23.05 -32.73
CA ILE A 178 2.20 -22.64 -33.44
C ILE A 178 2.97 -23.87 -33.93
N LYS A 179 3.22 -24.84 -33.05
CA LYS A 179 3.90 -26.10 -33.43
C LYS A 179 3.17 -26.85 -34.53
N ALA A 180 1.85 -26.98 -34.46
CA ALA A 180 1.07 -27.62 -35.51
C ALA A 180 1.15 -26.87 -36.85
N THR A 181 1.25 -25.54 -36.80
CA THR A 181 1.44 -24.71 -38.00
C THR A 181 2.86 -24.91 -38.57
N ASP A 182 3.89 -24.95 -37.73
CA ASP A 182 5.28 -25.21 -38.13
C ASP A 182 5.42 -26.61 -38.74
N GLU A 183 4.79 -27.63 -38.16
CA GLU A 183 4.76 -28.99 -38.71
C GLU A 183 4.08 -29.04 -40.09
N MET A 184 2.96 -28.31 -40.27
CA MET A 184 2.31 -28.21 -41.58
C MET A 184 3.18 -27.49 -42.62
N LEU A 185 3.87 -26.41 -42.23
CA LEU A 185 4.81 -25.70 -43.10
C LEU A 185 6.01 -26.58 -43.49
N GLN A 186 6.53 -27.35 -42.54
CA GLN A 186 7.64 -28.27 -42.79
C GLN A 186 7.24 -29.41 -43.74
N TYR A 187 6.04 -29.98 -43.55
CA TYR A 187 5.49 -31.00 -44.44
C TYR A 187 5.23 -30.48 -45.86
N ALA A 188 4.73 -29.25 -45.99
CA ALA A 188 4.54 -28.60 -47.29
C ALA A 188 5.87 -28.34 -48.02
N ASN A 189 6.92 -27.93 -47.31
CA ASN A 189 8.25 -27.72 -47.90
C ASN A 189 9.01 -29.01 -48.25
N GLN A 190 8.73 -30.13 -47.58
CA GLN A 190 9.36 -31.42 -47.88
C GLN A 190 8.69 -32.19 -49.03
N ASN A 191 7.44 -31.84 -49.36
CA ASN A 191 6.66 -32.47 -50.43
C ASN A 191 6.51 -31.59 -51.70
N MET A 192 7.27 -30.51 -51.80
CA MET A 192 7.54 -29.78 -53.05
C MET A 192 8.95 -30.11 -53.55
#